data_AF-A0A0E3C004-F1
#
_entry.id   AF-A0A0E3C004-F1
#
_cell.length_a   1.000
_cell.length_b   1.000
_cell.length_c   1.000
_cell.angle_alpha   90.00
_cell.angle_beta   90.00
_cell.angle_gamma   90.00
#
_symmetry.space_group_name_H-M   'P 1'
#
loop_
_entity.id
_entity.type
_entity.pdbx_description
1 polymer ?
#
loop_
_entity_poly.entity_id
_entity_poly.type
_entity_poly.pdbx_seq_one_letter_code
_entity_poly.pdbx_strand_id
1 'polypeptide(L)'
;MPSLKTTHSFYLGSISLAASLLLTGCGGDDSSSGFPTPLVVKDAAKTCAALQSAQIDAARIAEPTQGAVVTKATYRAAVSAAPNAAGTAMVAATPDYCELLIDIRPVDTTAPLITSQVNLPVSWNGKSVQMGGGGLNGTLVTGLGPGRADGPETPLPLTRGYMTLGTDSGHQVSAGVDAGAFALNDEALTNYAYAAYKKTRDVGVQLSERFYGHRALKAYYIGGSEGGREGMLMAQRYPADFDGIVVIDPVIRLMGLWQFQLSMGQVQSSPGAWLGGKLQLLHDTVRKACDAIDGIEDQIVSNYKACRPLAETAIASLRCSSGNDEGNSCFSDAQLATLRWTYGGQRYPFTLANQLQSYPGYLYGSEAVDGAFERWVTGTVAPGTMTLPRFHVQQKVGNFS
;
A
#
# COMPACT_ATOMS: atom_id res chain seq x y z
N MET A 1 -22.05 -20.64 84.32
CA MET A 1 -23.34 -20.99 83.68
C MET A 1 -23.43 -20.23 82.37
N PRO A 2 -23.33 -20.92 81.22
CA PRO A 2 -23.35 -20.30 79.89
C PRO A 2 -24.73 -20.43 79.22
N SER A 3 -25.03 -19.52 78.28
CA SER A 3 -26.07 -19.68 77.25
C SER A 3 -25.58 -18.93 75.98
N LEU A 4 -24.93 -19.62 75.04
CA LEU A 4 -25.50 -20.17 73.80
C LEU A 4 -26.10 -19.11 72.84
N LYS A 5 -25.43 -18.83 71.71
CA LYS A 5 -25.74 -19.46 70.41
C LYS A 5 -24.94 -18.89 69.21
N THR A 6 -24.22 -19.82 68.56
CA THR A 6 -24.01 -20.05 67.11
C THR A 6 -23.57 -18.94 66.15
N THR A 7 -22.43 -19.22 65.50
CA THR A 7 -22.24 -19.05 64.05
C THR A 7 -21.38 -20.20 63.51
N HIS A 8 -21.82 -20.78 62.41
CA HIS A 8 -21.22 -21.94 61.73
C HIS A 8 -19.99 -21.55 60.91
N SER A 9 -18.93 -22.37 61.00
CA SER A 9 -17.86 -22.44 59.99
C SER A 9 -18.09 -23.64 59.09
N PHE A 10 -18.04 -23.46 57.77
CA PHE A 10 -17.67 -24.51 56.84
C PHE A 10 -16.78 -23.95 55.74
N TYR A 11 -15.56 -24.52 55.69
CA TYR A 11 -14.63 -24.45 54.58
C TYR A 11 -15.26 -25.04 53.32
N LEU A 12 -15.13 -24.37 52.19
CA LEU A 12 -15.30 -24.95 50.86
C LEU A 12 -14.06 -24.59 50.05
N GLY A 13 -13.28 -25.63 49.73
CA GLY A 13 -12.13 -25.54 48.85
C GLY A 13 -12.55 -25.20 47.43
N SER A 14 -11.90 -24.20 46.86
CA SER A 14 -12.01 -23.86 45.45
C SER A 14 -11.11 -24.79 44.64
N ILE A 15 -11.75 -25.70 43.90
CA ILE A 15 -11.16 -26.51 42.84
C ILE A 15 -10.81 -25.56 41.68
N SER A 16 -9.52 -25.41 41.40
CA SER A 16 -9.03 -24.72 40.20
C SER A 16 -9.28 -25.60 38.98
N LEU A 17 -10.34 -25.30 38.22
CA LEU A 17 -10.52 -25.84 36.88
C LEU A 17 -9.68 -25.01 35.91
N ALA A 18 -8.52 -25.53 35.52
CA ALA A 18 -7.72 -25.00 34.41
C ALA A 18 -8.47 -25.31 33.10
N ALA A 19 -9.22 -24.33 32.59
CA ALA A 19 -9.76 -24.37 31.24
C ALA A 19 -8.63 -24.03 30.26
N SER A 20 -7.95 -25.07 29.76
CA SER A 20 -7.04 -24.97 28.62
C SER A 20 -7.85 -24.58 27.39
N LEU A 21 -7.96 -23.28 27.12
CA LEU A 21 -8.40 -22.76 25.84
C LEU A 21 -7.42 -23.24 24.78
N LEU A 22 -7.84 -24.26 24.03
CA LEU A 22 -7.23 -24.64 22.77
C LEU A 22 -7.35 -23.43 21.84
N LEU A 23 -6.27 -22.64 21.76
CA LEU A 23 -5.98 -21.80 20.62
C LEU A 23 -5.86 -22.73 19.41
N THR A 24 -6.98 -23.01 18.76
CA THR A 24 -6.98 -23.42 17.35
C THR A 24 -6.43 -22.24 16.57
N GLY A 25 -5.11 -22.16 16.49
CA GLY A 25 -4.48 -21.40 15.43
C GLY A 25 -5.03 -21.95 14.12
N CYS A 26 -5.54 -21.09 13.26
CA CYS A 26 -5.66 -21.39 11.84
C CYS A 26 -4.23 -21.55 11.27
N GLY A 27 -3.57 -22.65 11.65
CA GLY A 27 -2.50 -23.21 10.86
C GLY A 27 -3.17 -23.75 9.61
N GLY A 28 -3.07 -22.98 8.52
CA GLY A 28 -3.39 -23.51 7.20
C GLY A 28 -2.52 -24.73 7.00
N ASP A 29 -3.14 -25.89 7.02
CA ASP A 29 -2.51 -27.14 6.68
C ASP A 29 -2.11 -27.04 5.20
N ASP A 30 -0.84 -26.77 4.92
CA ASP A 30 -0.24 -26.79 3.57
C ASP A 30 -0.19 -28.22 2.99
N SER A 31 -0.78 -29.19 3.68
CA SER A 31 -0.93 -30.55 3.21
C SER A 31 -2.15 -30.67 2.29
N SER A 32 -1.89 -30.77 0.98
CA SER A 32 -2.71 -31.39 -0.08
C SER A 32 -3.23 -30.53 -1.25
N SER A 33 -2.37 -29.72 -1.89
CA SER A 33 -2.53 -29.46 -3.35
C SER A 33 -1.29 -28.92 -4.10
N GLY A 34 -0.12 -28.78 -3.47
CA GLY A 34 1.09 -28.31 -4.16
C GLY A 34 1.65 -29.36 -5.14
N PHE A 35 2.31 -28.91 -6.21
CA PHE A 35 3.18 -29.81 -6.97
C PHE A 35 4.28 -30.34 -6.01
N PRO A 36 4.45 -31.66 -5.84
CA PRO A 36 5.48 -32.24 -4.96
C PRO A 36 6.91 -31.83 -5.34
N THR A 37 7.08 -31.46 -6.61
CA THR A 37 8.32 -30.98 -7.21
C THR A 37 7.96 -29.82 -8.13
N PRO A 38 8.77 -28.75 -8.24
CA PRO A 38 8.51 -27.68 -9.19
C PRO A 38 8.28 -28.21 -10.61
N LEU A 39 7.26 -27.68 -11.29
CA LEU A 39 7.00 -27.97 -12.68
C LEU A 39 8.10 -27.32 -13.52
N VAL A 40 8.79 -28.11 -14.34
CA VAL A 40 9.83 -27.62 -15.25
C VAL A 40 9.33 -27.69 -16.69
N VAL A 41 9.25 -26.53 -17.36
CA VAL A 41 8.83 -26.44 -18.76
C VAL A 41 9.94 -26.91 -19.69
N LYS A 42 9.69 -27.99 -20.42
CA LYS A 42 10.61 -28.46 -21.48
C LYS A 42 10.58 -27.49 -22.65
N ASP A 43 11.74 -27.30 -23.31
CA ASP A 43 11.91 -26.37 -24.43
C ASP A 43 11.37 -24.96 -24.17
N ALA A 44 11.54 -24.46 -22.95
CA ALA A 44 10.90 -23.22 -22.49
C ALA A 44 11.14 -22.01 -23.39
N ALA A 45 12.29 -21.89 -24.05
CA ALA A 45 12.56 -20.84 -25.02
C ALA A 45 11.61 -20.89 -26.23
N LYS A 46 11.35 -22.10 -26.77
CA LYS A 46 10.40 -22.32 -27.87
C LYS A 46 8.96 -22.07 -27.40
N THR A 47 8.59 -22.58 -26.22
CA THR A 47 7.27 -22.37 -25.64
C THR A 47 7.00 -20.88 -25.38
N CYS A 48 8.01 -20.14 -24.92
CA CYS A 48 7.95 -18.69 -24.74
C CYS A 48 7.75 -17.97 -26.08
N ALA A 49 8.55 -18.29 -27.09
CA ALA A 49 8.43 -17.69 -28.41
C ALA A 49 7.05 -17.93 -29.05
N ALA A 50 6.41 -19.08 -28.77
CA ALA A 50 5.05 -19.39 -29.24
C ALA A 50 3.96 -18.51 -28.62
N LEU A 51 4.24 -17.80 -27.51
CA LEU A 51 3.32 -16.84 -26.90
C LEU A 51 3.35 -15.46 -27.58
N GLN A 52 4.32 -15.20 -28.47
CA GLN A 52 4.37 -13.94 -29.20
C GLN A 52 3.06 -13.72 -29.98
N SER A 53 2.48 -12.53 -29.85
CA SER A 53 1.23 -12.13 -30.51
C SER A 53 0.00 -12.97 -30.12
N ALA A 54 0.11 -13.78 -29.07
CA ALA A 54 -0.99 -14.55 -28.52
C ALA A 54 -2.16 -13.63 -28.15
N GLN A 55 -3.36 -13.95 -28.65
CA GLN A 55 -4.59 -13.24 -28.32
C GLN A 55 -5.27 -13.90 -27.12
N ILE A 56 -5.87 -13.08 -26.27
CA ILE A 56 -6.75 -13.48 -25.18
C ILE A 56 -8.10 -12.82 -25.45
N ASP A 57 -9.12 -13.65 -25.67
CA ASP A 57 -10.47 -13.18 -25.96
C ASP A 57 -11.05 -12.42 -24.77
N ALA A 58 -11.83 -11.37 -25.05
CA ALA A 58 -12.52 -10.58 -24.03
C ALA A 58 -13.38 -11.46 -23.09
N ALA A 59 -14.00 -12.52 -23.61
CA ALA A 59 -14.81 -13.46 -22.82
C ALA A 59 -14.02 -14.25 -21.75
N ARG A 60 -12.69 -14.23 -21.78
CA ARG A 60 -11.82 -14.85 -20.78
C ARG A 60 -11.37 -13.89 -19.69
N ILE A 61 -11.77 -12.62 -19.77
CA ILE A 61 -11.43 -11.56 -18.82
C ILE A 61 -12.74 -11.07 -18.20
N ALA A 62 -12.86 -11.11 -16.87
CA ALA A 62 -14.15 -10.87 -16.23
C ALA A 62 -14.60 -9.40 -16.32
N GLU A 63 -13.65 -8.46 -16.28
CA GLU A 63 -13.94 -7.04 -16.42
C GLU A 63 -14.07 -6.62 -17.89
N PRO A 64 -14.94 -5.66 -18.23
CA PRO A 64 -15.13 -5.21 -19.62
C PRO A 64 -13.83 -4.81 -20.33
N THR A 65 -13.62 -5.34 -21.54
CA THR A 65 -12.42 -5.12 -22.37
C THR A 65 -12.68 -5.55 -23.82
N GLN A 66 -11.83 -5.12 -24.76
CA GLN A 66 -11.77 -5.66 -26.13
C GLN A 66 -10.71 -6.79 -26.28
N GLY A 67 -10.38 -7.46 -25.17
CA GLY A 67 -9.40 -8.54 -25.11
C GLY A 67 -7.96 -8.02 -24.95
N ALA A 68 -7.01 -8.95 -24.96
CA ALA A 68 -5.60 -8.66 -24.76
C ALA A 68 -4.71 -9.33 -25.82
N VAL A 69 -3.52 -8.77 -26.01
CA VAL A 69 -2.49 -9.29 -26.90
C VAL A 69 -1.14 -9.30 -26.21
N VAL A 70 -0.39 -10.38 -26.35
CA VAL A 70 1.03 -10.41 -25.99
C VAL A 70 1.82 -9.68 -27.06
N THR A 71 2.27 -8.47 -26.75
CA THR A 71 3.03 -7.62 -27.69
C THR A 71 4.49 -8.04 -27.78
N LYS A 72 5.04 -8.59 -26.69
CA LYS A 72 6.39 -9.12 -26.66
C LYS A 72 6.44 -10.39 -25.81
N ALA A 73 7.08 -11.43 -26.35
CA ALA A 73 7.48 -12.61 -25.60
C ALA A 73 8.99 -12.81 -25.73
N THR A 74 9.70 -12.87 -24.61
CA THR A 74 11.16 -12.98 -24.61
C THR A 74 11.65 -13.94 -23.55
N TYR A 75 12.33 -15.00 -23.99
CA TYR A 75 13.05 -15.87 -23.08
C TYR A 75 14.24 -15.13 -22.49
N ARG A 76 14.38 -15.19 -21.16
CA ARG A 76 15.48 -14.63 -20.41
C ARG A 76 16.22 -15.77 -19.74
N ALA A 77 17.51 -15.89 -20.06
CA ALA A 77 18.39 -16.84 -19.40
C ALA A 77 18.62 -16.42 -17.94
N ALA A 78 18.89 -17.39 -17.07
CA ALA A 78 19.23 -17.12 -15.68
C ALA A 78 20.42 -16.16 -15.55
N VAL A 79 20.34 -15.25 -14.58
CA VAL A 79 21.40 -14.29 -14.27
C VAL A 79 21.74 -14.40 -12.79
N SER A 80 23.03 -14.60 -12.49
CA SER A 80 23.53 -14.62 -11.11
C SER A 80 23.42 -13.24 -10.46
N ALA A 81 23.29 -13.21 -9.14
CA ALA A 81 23.33 -11.97 -8.38
C ALA A 81 24.67 -11.25 -8.62
N ALA A 82 24.63 -9.94 -8.79
CA ALA A 82 25.80 -9.13 -9.10
C ALA A 82 25.64 -7.72 -8.53
N PRO A 83 26.73 -6.99 -8.22
CA PRO A 83 26.65 -5.58 -7.85
C PRO A 83 25.98 -4.75 -8.95
N ASN A 84 25.24 -3.72 -8.56
CA ASN A 84 24.72 -2.71 -9.50
C ASN A 84 25.87 -1.91 -10.12
N ALA A 85 25.58 -1.12 -11.17
CA ALA A 85 26.60 -0.37 -11.90
C ALA A 85 27.41 0.61 -11.02
N ALA A 86 26.83 1.09 -9.91
CA ALA A 86 27.49 1.99 -8.96
C ALA A 86 28.28 1.25 -7.86
N GLY A 87 28.18 -0.09 -7.77
CA GLY A 87 28.78 -0.89 -6.70
C GLY A 87 28.18 -0.66 -5.31
N THR A 88 26.99 -0.04 -5.23
CA THR A 88 26.35 0.38 -3.96
C THR A 88 25.30 -0.59 -3.46
N ALA A 89 24.85 -1.51 -4.30
CA ALA A 89 23.84 -2.51 -3.95
C ALA A 89 24.02 -3.80 -4.76
N MET A 90 23.50 -4.90 -4.25
CA MET A 90 23.39 -6.16 -5.00
C MET A 90 22.10 -6.18 -5.81
N VAL A 91 22.21 -6.49 -7.10
CA VAL A 91 21.09 -6.89 -7.96
C VAL A 91 20.84 -8.37 -7.72
N ALA A 92 19.63 -8.71 -7.32
CA ALA A 92 19.25 -10.10 -7.03
C ALA A 92 19.28 -10.98 -8.30
N ALA A 93 19.61 -12.25 -8.11
CA ALA A 93 19.61 -13.24 -9.18
C ALA A 93 18.20 -13.46 -9.75
N THR A 94 18.11 -13.77 -11.04
CA THR A 94 16.87 -14.21 -11.70
C THR A 94 17.05 -15.62 -12.29
N PRO A 95 16.00 -16.47 -12.27
CA PRO A 95 16.06 -17.78 -12.91
C PRO A 95 15.90 -17.64 -14.44
N ASP A 96 15.90 -18.75 -15.17
CA ASP A 96 15.35 -18.75 -16.52
C ASP A 96 13.84 -18.47 -16.48
N TYR A 97 13.35 -17.57 -17.33
CA TYR A 97 11.92 -17.24 -17.40
C TYR A 97 11.49 -16.72 -18.78
N CYS A 98 10.20 -16.81 -19.05
CA CYS A 98 9.56 -16.11 -20.17
C CYS A 98 9.01 -14.77 -19.69
N GLU A 99 9.55 -13.67 -20.22
CA GLU A 99 9.05 -12.31 -20.01
C GLU A 99 8.00 -11.98 -21.07
N LEU A 100 6.81 -11.58 -20.64
CA LEU A 100 5.70 -11.22 -21.51
C LEU A 100 5.27 -9.78 -21.24
N LEU A 101 5.23 -8.94 -22.28
CA LEU A 101 4.51 -7.67 -22.27
C LEU A 101 3.16 -7.84 -22.95
N ILE A 102 2.13 -7.29 -22.34
CA ILE A 102 0.75 -7.45 -22.74
C ILE A 102 0.07 -6.09 -22.80
N ASP A 103 -0.68 -5.88 -23.87
CA ASP A 103 -1.63 -4.77 -23.97
C ASP A 103 -3.05 -5.32 -23.82
N ILE A 104 -3.80 -4.76 -22.88
CA ILE A 104 -5.22 -5.06 -22.68
C ILE A 104 -6.03 -3.86 -23.19
N ARG A 105 -6.91 -4.10 -24.16
CA ARG A 105 -7.62 -3.05 -24.89
C ARG A 105 -8.84 -2.56 -24.10
N PRO A 106 -9.03 -1.24 -23.97
CA PRO A 106 -10.19 -0.68 -23.29
C PRO A 106 -11.46 -0.87 -24.13
N VAL A 107 -12.62 -0.71 -23.51
CA VAL A 107 -13.91 -0.63 -24.22
C VAL A 107 -14.06 0.75 -24.86
N ASP A 108 -13.82 1.79 -24.08
CA ASP A 108 -13.72 3.18 -24.52
C ASP A 108 -12.41 3.37 -25.30
N THR A 109 -12.53 3.66 -26.58
CA THR A 109 -11.38 3.87 -27.48
C THR A 109 -10.57 5.13 -27.16
N THR A 110 -11.08 6.01 -26.31
CA THR A 110 -10.35 7.20 -25.83
C THR A 110 -9.56 6.94 -24.55
N ALA A 111 -9.80 5.80 -23.88
CA ALA A 111 -8.99 5.38 -22.75
C ALA A 111 -7.63 4.83 -23.25
N PRO A 112 -6.56 4.95 -22.45
CA PRO A 112 -5.29 4.29 -22.75
C PRO A 112 -5.40 2.76 -22.67
N LEU A 113 -4.46 2.08 -23.33
CA LEU A 113 -4.23 0.65 -23.10
C LEU A 113 -3.77 0.43 -21.65
N ILE A 114 -4.14 -0.72 -21.09
CA ILE A 114 -3.50 -1.21 -19.87
C ILE A 114 -2.28 -2.01 -20.31
N THR A 115 -1.09 -1.55 -19.91
CA THR A 115 0.14 -2.32 -20.09
C THR A 115 0.31 -3.25 -18.89
N SER A 116 0.59 -4.52 -19.16
CA SER A 116 0.89 -5.51 -18.13
C SER A 116 2.16 -6.27 -18.45
N GLN A 117 2.84 -6.73 -17.41
CA GLN A 117 3.94 -7.67 -17.53
C GLN A 117 3.63 -8.94 -16.76
N VAL A 118 3.93 -10.08 -17.40
CA VAL A 118 3.83 -11.41 -16.79
C VAL A 118 5.17 -12.12 -16.98
N ASN A 119 5.71 -12.67 -15.89
CA ASN A 119 6.96 -13.42 -15.91
C ASN A 119 6.70 -14.86 -15.49
N LEU A 120 7.03 -15.80 -16.38
CA LEU A 120 6.77 -17.22 -16.21
C LEU A 120 8.12 -17.95 -16.00
N PRO A 121 8.55 -18.25 -14.76
CA PRO A 121 9.79 -18.99 -14.53
C PRO A 121 9.73 -20.38 -15.15
N VAL A 122 10.86 -20.87 -15.66
CA VAL A 122 10.95 -22.21 -16.27
C VAL A 122 10.73 -23.31 -15.23
N SER A 123 11.29 -23.13 -14.03
CA SER A 123 11.02 -23.94 -12.85
C SER A 123 9.98 -23.21 -12.00
N TRP A 124 8.75 -23.71 -12.02
CA TRP A 124 7.60 -23.05 -11.42
C TRP A 124 7.07 -23.83 -10.23
N ASN A 125 6.83 -23.14 -9.12
CA ASN A 125 6.35 -23.74 -7.87
C ASN A 125 4.82 -23.93 -7.83
N GLY A 126 4.12 -23.66 -8.94
CA GLY A 126 2.66 -23.74 -9.03
C GLY A 126 1.92 -22.52 -8.49
N LYS A 127 2.62 -21.46 -8.05
CA LYS A 127 2.03 -20.27 -7.42
C LYS A 127 2.23 -19.03 -8.29
N SER A 128 1.29 -18.09 -8.22
CA SER A 128 1.43 -16.77 -8.84
C SER A 128 1.40 -15.68 -7.79
N VAL A 129 2.08 -14.56 -8.04
CA VAL A 129 1.96 -13.34 -7.24
C VAL A 129 1.82 -12.12 -8.14
N GLN A 130 0.81 -11.30 -7.87
CA GLN A 130 0.65 -10.01 -8.52
C GLN A 130 1.20 -8.91 -7.62
N MET A 131 2.07 -8.08 -8.18
CA MET A 131 2.70 -6.96 -7.50
C MET A 131 1.88 -5.68 -7.74
N GLY A 132 1.58 -4.97 -6.67
CA GLY A 132 0.85 -3.71 -6.69
C GLY A 132 1.69 -2.49 -7.05
N GLY A 133 1.00 -1.39 -7.36
CA GLY A 133 1.60 -0.12 -7.72
C GLY A 133 1.90 0.82 -6.56
N GLY A 134 2.04 2.11 -6.89
CA GLY A 134 2.41 3.20 -5.99
C GLY A 134 1.97 4.56 -6.52
N GLY A 135 1.58 5.47 -5.62
CA GLY A 135 1.18 6.83 -5.99
C GLY A 135 -0.12 6.87 -6.81
N LEU A 136 -0.08 7.52 -7.97
CA LEU A 136 -1.17 7.48 -8.96
C LEU A 136 -0.99 6.35 -9.98
N ASN A 137 -0.02 5.46 -9.79
CA ASN A 137 0.43 4.49 -10.78
C ASN A 137 0.93 5.17 -12.06
N GLY A 138 0.57 4.65 -13.23
CA GLY A 138 1.04 5.19 -14.50
C GLY A 138 2.48 4.80 -14.84
N THR A 139 3.05 3.82 -14.14
CA THR A 139 4.33 3.20 -14.49
C THR A 139 4.13 1.70 -14.43
N LEU A 140 4.63 0.98 -15.44
CA LEU A 140 4.50 -0.47 -15.50
C LEU A 140 5.21 -1.13 -14.32
N VAL A 141 4.42 -1.75 -13.43
CA VAL A 141 4.95 -2.69 -12.44
C VAL A 141 5.35 -3.97 -13.18
N THR A 142 6.65 -4.25 -13.22
CA THR A 142 7.19 -5.38 -14.01
C THR A 142 6.97 -6.74 -13.37
N GLY A 143 6.68 -6.79 -12.07
CA GLY A 143 6.63 -8.03 -11.30
C GLY A 143 8.00 -8.65 -10.99
N LEU A 144 9.10 -7.98 -11.36
CA LEU A 144 10.47 -8.49 -11.17
C LEU A 144 11.14 -7.97 -9.87
N GLY A 145 10.56 -6.95 -9.24
CA GLY A 145 11.08 -6.34 -8.03
C GLY A 145 10.73 -7.11 -6.75
N PRO A 146 11.33 -6.73 -5.62
CA PRO A 146 10.99 -7.27 -4.31
C PRO A 146 9.58 -6.82 -3.89
N GLY A 147 9.00 -7.54 -2.92
CA GLY A 147 7.83 -7.06 -2.19
C GLY A 147 8.14 -5.80 -1.41
N ARG A 148 7.10 -5.01 -1.11
CA ARG A 148 7.29 -3.86 -0.23
C ARG A 148 7.69 -4.34 1.17
N ALA A 149 8.65 -3.66 1.79
CA ALA A 149 9.25 -4.01 3.09
C ALA A 149 10.04 -5.34 3.12
N ASP A 150 10.27 -5.99 1.97
CA ASP A 150 11.26 -7.07 1.90
C ASP A 150 12.65 -6.52 2.19
N GLY A 151 13.39 -7.19 3.08
CA GLY A 151 14.79 -6.89 3.33
C GLY A 151 15.69 -7.32 2.16
N PRO A 152 16.92 -6.80 2.06
CA PRO A 152 17.83 -7.09 0.94
C PRO A 152 18.18 -8.57 0.77
N GLU A 153 18.10 -9.37 1.84
CA GLU A 153 18.36 -10.81 1.84
C GLU A 153 17.14 -11.64 1.37
N THR A 154 15.98 -11.02 1.19
CA THR A 154 14.75 -11.73 0.80
C THR A 154 14.81 -12.07 -0.68
N PRO A 155 14.78 -13.35 -1.08
CA PRO A 155 14.80 -13.71 -2.49
C PRO A 155 13.55 -13.17 -3.21
N LEU A 156 13.74 -12.65 -4.43
CA LEU A 156 12.65 -12.17 -5.28
C LEU A 156 11.58 -13.28 -5.47
N PRO A 157 10.29 -12.91 -5.61
CA PRO A 157 9.25 -13.92 -5.84
C PRO A 157 9.51 -14.78 -7.07
N LEU A 158 10.04 -14.20 -8.14
CA LEU A 158 10.43 -14.94 -9.34
C LEU A 158 11.50 -16.00 -9.05
N THR A 159 12.52 -15.66 -8.27
CA THR A 159 13.61 -16.57 -7.85
C THR A 159 13.12 -17.68 -6.93
N ARG A 160 12.04 -17.43 -6.18
CA ARG A 160 11.33 -18.45 -5.38
C ARG A 160 10.40 -19.33 -6.24
N GLY A 161 10.40 -19.16 -7.56
CA GLY A 161 9.63 -19.94 -8.51
C GLY A 161 8.17 -19.50 -8.66
N TYR A 162 7.80 -18.30 -8.21
CA TYR A 162 6.46 -17.75 -8.47
C TYR A 162 6.39 -17.21 -9.90
N MET A 163 5.27 -17.45 -10.57
CA MET A 163 4.86 -16.61 -11.70
C MET A 163 4.56 -15.21 -11.17
N THR A 164 5.12 -14.16 -11.75
CA THR A 164 4.89 -12.78 -11.28
C THR A 164 4.12 -11.96 -12.30
N LEU A 165 3.28 -11.05 -11.80
CA LEU A 165 2.43 -10.18 -12.62
C LEU A 165 2.49 -8.73 -12.13
N GLY A 166 2.29 -7.77 -13.01
CA GLY A 166 2.09 -6.37 -12.67
C GLY A 166 1.52 -5.57 -13.85
N THR A 167 1.07 -4.34 -13.56
CA THR A 167 0.41 -3.47 -14.54
C THR A 167 0.72 -2.00 -14.28
N ASP A 168 0.59 -1.16 -15.31
CA ASP A 168 0.62 0.30 -15.20
C ASP A 168 -0.70 0.92 -14.69
N SER A 169 -1.73 0.09 -14.52
CA SER A 169 -3.08 0.47 -14.08
C SER A 169 -3.91 1.24 -15.12
N GLY A 170 -3.58 1.13 -16.41
CA GLY A 170 -4.42 1.68 -17.49
C GLY A 170 -4.12 3.13 -17.87
N HIS A 171 -2.93 3.61 -17.56
CA HIS A 171 -2.40 4.87 -18.05
C HIS A 171 -0.87 4.88 -17.90
N GLN A 172 -0.19 5.89 -18.47
CA GLN A 172 1.24 6.09 -18.29
C GLN A 172 1.54 7.56 -17.98
N VAL A 173 2.40 7.81 -17.00
CA VAL A 173 2.89 9.16 -16.68
C VAL A 173 3.73 9.68 -17.84
N SER A 174 3.56 10.95 -18.16
CA SER A 174 4.28 11.61 -19.25
C SER A 174 4.77 12.98 -18.81
N ALA A 175 5.97 13.35 -19.25
CA ALA A 175 6.55 14.65 -18.91
C ALA A 175 5.66 15.79 -19.45
N GLY A 176 5.37 16.79 -18.60
CA GLY A 176 4.54 17.93 -18.97
C GLY A 176 3.03 17.67 -18.94
N VAL A 177 2.59 16.47 -18.55
CA VAL A 177 1.17 16.14 -18.35
C VAL A 177 0.90 15.99 -16.85
N ASP A 178 -0.23 16.51 -16.37
CA ASP A 178 -0.65 16.30 -14.99
C ASP A 178 -0.83 14.81 -14.70
N ALA A 179 -0.23 14.32 -13.62
CA ALA A 179 -0.20 12.90 -13.29
C ALA A 179 -1.61 12.31 -13.02
N GLY A 180 -2.59 13.14 -12.68
CA GLY A 180 -3.98 12.76 -12.49
C GLY A 180 -4.86 12.93 -13.73
N ALA A 181 -4.32 13.41 -14.87
CA ALA A 181 -5.11 13.68 -16.07
C ALA A 181 -5.84 12.43 -16.63
N PHE A 182 -5.33 11.23 -16.35
CA PHE A 182 -6.00 9.98 -16.74
C PHE A 182 -7.42 9.88 -16.16
N ALA A 183 -7.66 10.46 -14.97
CA ALA A 183 -8.93 10.38 -14.28
C ALA A 183 -10.07 11.18 -14.96
N LEU A 184 -9.76 11.94 -16.02
CA LEU A 184 -10.76 12.59 -16.88
C LEU A 184 -11.47 11.60 -17.81
N ASN A 185 -10.96 10.38 -17.94
CA ASN A 185 -11.61 9.27 -18.63
C ASN A 185 -12.15 8.26 -17.61
N ASP A 186 -13.45 7.95 -17.67
CA ASP A 186 -14.12 7.10 -16.68
C ASP A 186 -13.58 5.65 -16.67
N GLU A 187 -13.23 5.10 -17.83
CA GLU A 187 -12.64 3.75 -17.90
C GLU A 187 -11.21 3.75 -17.35
N ALA A 188 -10.39 4.75 -17.67
CA ALA A 188 -9.05 4.88 -17.11
C ALA A 188 -9.09 5.05 -15.58
N LEU A 189 -10.01 5.86 -15.05
CA LEU A 189 -10.25 5.98 -13.62
C LEU A 189 -10.67 4.64 -12.99
N THR A 190 -11.54 3.89 -13.66
CA THR A 190 -11.97 2.56 -13.21
C THR A 190 -10.84 1.53 -13.23
N ASN A 191 -9.99 1.58 -14.27
CA ASN A 191 -8.80 0.73 -14.39
C ASN A 191 -7.81 0.99 -13.24
N TYR A 192 -7.50 2.26 -12.95
CA TYR A 192 -6.71 2.66 -11.78
C TYR A 192 -7.37 2.20 -10.48
N ALA A 193 -8.69 2.40 -10.36
CA ALA A 193 -9.42 2.10 -9.14
C ALA A 193 -9.37 0.61 -8.80
N TYR A 194 -9.61 -0.29 -9.76
CA TYR A 194 -9.58 -1.74 -9.53
C TYR A 194 -9.48 -2.62 -10.79
N ALA A 195 -9.99 -2.18 -11.95
CA ALA A 195 -10.26 -3.13 -13.04
C ALA A 195 -8.98 -3.65 -13.70
N ALA A 196 -7.92 -2.84 -13.79
CA ALA A 196 -6.67 -3.26 -14.42
C ALA A 196 -6.07 -4.50 -13.74
N TYR A 197 -6.07 -4.55 -12.40
CA TYR A 197 -5.45 -5.64 -11.66
C TYR A 197 -6.16 -6.97 -11.91
N LYS A 198 -7.50 -6.97 -11.93
CA LYS A 198 -8.31 -8.13 -12.28
C LYS A 198 -8.10 -8.57 -13.73
N LYS A 199 -8.06 -7.62 -14.67
CA LYS A 199 -7.78 -7.90 -16.10
C LYS A 199 -6.41 -8.56 -16.27
N THR A 200 -5.36 -7.99 -15.65
CA THR A 200 -4.00 -8.56 -15.67
C THR A 200 -3.95 -9.96 -15.09
N ARG A 201 -4.63 -10.20 -13.96
CA ARG A 201 -4.72 -11.53 -13.34
C ARG A 201 -5.35 -12.55 -14.28
N ASP A 202 -6.48 -12.22 -14.89
CA ASP A 202 -7.20 -13.16 -15.78
C ASP A 202 -6.40 -13.48 -17.04
N VAL A 203 -5.73 -12.47 -17.62
CA VAL A 203 -4.78 -12.71 -18.71
C VAL A 203 -3.64 -13.61 -18.26
N GLY A 204 -3.08 -13.37 -17.08
CA GLY A 204 -2.05 -14.21 -16.49
C GLY A 204 -2.49 -15.67 -16.33
N VAL A 205 -3.73 -15.92 -15.92
CA VAL A 205 -4.29 -17.29 -15.86
C VAL A 205 -4.25 -17.95 -17.24
N GLN A 206 -4.71 -17.27 -18.29
CA GLN A 206 -4.70 -17.80 -19.66
C GLN A 206 -3.28 -18.08 -20.17
N LEU A 207 -2.32 -17.22 -19.83
CA LEU A 207 -0.92 -17.40 -20.21
C LEU A 207 -0.26 -18.55 -19.42
N SER A 208 -0.61 -18.72 -18.14
CA SER A 208 -0.14 -19.85 -17.33
C SER A 208 -0.60 -21.20 -17.91
N GLU A 209 -1.87 -21.31 -18.33
CA GLU A 209 -2.39 -22.51 -18.97
C GLU A 209 -1.66 -22.84 -20.28
N ARG A 210 -1.31 -21.82 -21.08
CA ARG A 210 -0.60 -22.02 -22.35
C ARG A 210 0.86 -22.41 -22.16
N PHE A 211 1.54 -21.86 -21.16
CA PHE A 211 2.97 -22.09 -20.93
C PHE A 211 3.26 -23.32 -20.08
N TYR A 212 2.47 -23.54 -19.03
CA TYR A 212 2.63 -24.63 -18.07
C TYR A 212 1.68 -25.81 -18.31
N GLY A 213 0.60 -25.62 -19.08
CA GLY A 213 -0.50 -26.58 -19.16
C GLY A 213 -1.43 -26.55 -17.94
N HIS A 214 -1.20 -25.64 -16.98
CA HIS A 214 -1.89 -25.58 -15.70
C HIS A 214 -2.12 -24.14 -15.24
N ARG A 215 -3.21 -23.91 -14.52
CA ARG A 215 -3.45 -22.69 -13.74
C ARG A 215 -2.63 -22.73 -12.46
N ALA A 216 -2.32 -21.56 -11.90
CA ALA A 216 -1.75 -21.46 -10.56
C ALA A 216 -2.66 -22.17 -9.53
N LEU A 217 -2.05 -22.98 -8.67
CA LEU A 217 -2.69 -23.67 -7.57
C LEU A 217 -3.01 -22.72 -6.42
N LYS A 218 -2.17 -21.69 -6.27
CA LYS A 218 -2.36 -20.59 -5.33
C LYS A 218 -2.00 -19.26 -5.98
N ALA A 219 -2.86 -18.27 -5.81
CA ALA A 219 -2.67 -16.92 -6.31
C ALA A 219 -2.52 -15.93 -5.14
N TYR A 220 -1.45 -15.14 -5.16
CA TYR A 220 -1.16 -14.13 -4.14
C TYR A 220 -1.18 -12.73 -4.73
N TYR A 221 -1.37 -11.75 -3.85
CA TYR A 221 -1.19 -10.34 -4.17
C TYR A 221 -0.30 -9.71 -3.10
N ILE A 222 0.61 -8.83 -3.50
CA ILE A 222 1.42 -8.03 -2.56
C ILE A 222 1.53 -6.58 -3.03
N GLY A 223 1.29 -5.64 -2.14
CA GLY A 223 1.46 -4.22 -2.42
C GLY A 223 1.46 -3.39 -1.15
N GLY A 224 1.89 -2.13 -1.25
CA GLY A 224 1.65 -1.18 -0.18
C GLY A 224 1.41 0.22 -0.68
N SER A 225 0.94 1.11 0.20
CA SER A 225 0.38 2.41 -0.19
C SER A 225 -0.73 2.19 -1.21
N GLU A 226 -0.60 2.70 -2.43
CA GLU A 226 -1.56 2.48 -3.51
C GLU A 226 -1.72 0.98 -3.83
N GLY A 227 -0.63 0.22 -4.00
CA GLY A 227 -0.70 -1.25 -4.11
C GLY A 227 -1.40 -1.91 -2.90
N GLY A 228 -1.34 -1.31 -1.72
CA GLY A 228 -2.09 -1.78 -0.56
C GLY A 228 -3.60 -1.53 -0.70
N ARG A 229 -4.00 -0.37 -1.23
CA ARG A 229 -5.40 -0.05 -1.56
C ARG A 229 -5.93 -1.01 -2.63
N GLU A 230 -5.15 -1.23 -3.70
CA GLU A 230 -5.44 -2.17 -4.77
C GLU A 230 -5.67 -3.59 -4.22
N GLY A 231 -4.75 -4.11 -3.39
CA GLY A 231 -4.89 -5.42 -2.77
C GLY A 231 -6.14 -5.55 -1.89
N MET A 232 -6.45 -4.52 -1.09
CA MET A 232 -7.69 -4.49 -0.30
C MET A 232 -8.95 -4.48 -1.19
N LEU A 233 -8.90 -3.81 -2.34
CA LEU A 233 -10.00 -3.83 -3.30
C LEU A 233 -10.13 -5.17 -4.02
N MET A 234 -9.02 -5.85 -4.30
CA MET A 234 -9.05 -7.21 -4.83
C MET A 234 -9.74 -8.14 -3.82
N ALA A 235 -9.43 -8.02 -2.53
CA ALA A 235 -10.09 -8.79 -1.47
C ALA A 235 -11.60 -8.54 -1.42
N GLN A 236 -12.04 -7.29 -1.60
CA GLN A 236 -13.44 -6.90 -1.48
C GLN A 236 -14.27 -7.22 -2.73
N ARG A 237 -13.70 -7.04 -3.92
CA ARG A 237 -14.41 -7.17 -5.21
C ARG A 237 -14.25 -8.54 -5.83
N TYR A 238 -13.11 -9.18 -5.62
CA TYR A 238 -12.75 -10.47 -6.23
C TYR A 238 -12.24 -11.46 -5.18
N PRO A 239 -13.03 -11.76 -4.12
CA PRO A 239 -12.58 -12.56 -2.99
C PRO A 239 -12.17 -14.00 -3.35
N ALA A 240 -12.62 -14.51 -4.49
CA ALA A 240 -12.29 -15.85 -4.98
C ALA A 240 -11.03 -15.92 -5.85
N ASP A 241 -10.42 -14.77 -6.19
CA ASP A 241 -9.32 -14.74 -7.16
C ASP A 241 -7.92 -14.84 -6.56
N PHE A 242 -7.79 -14.63 -5.25
CA PHE A 242 -6.54 -14.66 -4.50
C PHE A 242 -6.69 -15.48 -3.22
N ASP A 243 -5.76 -16.41 -2.98
CA ASP A 243 -5.66 -17.22 -1.77
C ASP A 243 -4.99 -16.46 -0.61
N GLY A 244 -4.20 -15.43 -0.90
CA GLY A 244 -3.52 -14.63 0.11
C GLY A 244 -3.15 -13.24 -0.41
N ILE A 245 -3.39 -12.22 0.40
CA ILE A 245 -3.13 -10.82 0.05
C ILE A 245 -2.32 -10.19 1.19
N VAL A 246 -1.14 -9.69 0.85
CA VAL A 246 -0.27 -8.95 1.77
C VAL A 246 -0.35 -7.46 1.41
N VAL A 247 -0.94 -6.68 2.31
CA VAL A 247 -1.04 -5.22 2.15
C VAL A 247 -0.25 -4.52 3.23
N ILE A 248 0.56 -3.57 2.82
CA ILE A 248 1.36 -2.72 3.71
C ILE A 248 0.82 -1.30 3.59
N ASP A 249 0.73 -0.58 4.71
CA ASP A 249 0.31 0.84 4.79
C ASP A 249 -0.75 1.28 3.75
N PRO A 250 -1.88 0.57 3.63
CA PRO A 250 -2.75 0.72 2.47
C PRO A 250 -3.53 2.05 2.52
N VAL A 251 -3.53 2.80 1.41
CA VAL A 251 -4.25 4.09 1.30
C VAL A 251 -5.76 3.89 1.03
N ILE A 252 -6.42 3.06 1.85
CA ILE A 252 -7.81 2.60 1.69
C ILE A 252 -8.89 3.70 1.66
N ARG A 253 -8.54 4.93 2.09
CA ARG A 253 -9.43 6.09 2.09
C ARG A 253 -8.81 7.24 1.28
N LEU A 254 -8.35 6.93 0.06
CA LEU A 254 -7.55 7.81 -0.80
C LEU A 254 -8.07 9.26 -0.92
N MET A 255 -9.37 9.45 -1.17
CA MET A 255 -9.96 10.80 -1.26
C MET A 255 -9.85 11.57 0.06
N GLY A 256 -10.05 10.89 1.19
CA GLY A 256 -9.89 11.51 2.50
C GLY A 256 -8.44 11.85 2.80
N LEU A 257 -7.50 10.98 2.40
CA LEU A 257 -6.06 11.21 2.53
C LEU A 257 -5.64 12.48 1.78
N TRP A 258 -6.06 12.63 0.52
CA TRP A 258 -5.71 13.80 -0.28
C TRP A 258 -6.34 15.08 0.24
N GLN A 259 -7.61 15.04 0.65
CA GLN A 259 -8.25 16.20 1.29
C GLN A 259 -7.52 16.60 2.57
N PHE A 260 -7.08 15.63 3.37
CA PHE A 260 -6.32 15.89 4.58
C PHE A 260 -4.95 16.52 4.26
N GLN A 261 -4.20 15.99 3.29
CA GLN A 261 -2.92 16.56 2.85
C GLN A 261 -3.07 18.00 2.32
N LEU A 262 -4.07 18.26 1.48
CA LEU A 262 -4.35 19.61 0.98
C LEU A 262 -4.68 20.57 2.14
N SER A 263 -5.45 20.11 3.13
CA SER A 263 -5.79 20.93 4.30
C SER A 263 -4.55 21.26 5.15
N MET A 264 -3.62 20.31 5.34
CA MET A 264 -2.37 20.57 6.06
C MET A 264 -1.48 21.58 5.34
N GLY A 265 -1.41 21.49 4.00
CA GLY A 265 -0.71 22.48 3.18
C GLY A 265 -1.27 23.89 3.41
N GLN A 266 -2.61 24.02 3.40
CA GLN A 266 -3.28 25.30 3.66
C GLN A 266 -2.97 25.86 5.05
N VAL A 267 -2.96 25.02 6.08
CA VAL A 267 -2.62 25.44 7.46
C VAL A 267 -1.19 25.95 7.52
N GLN A 268 -0.24 25.22 6.95
CA GLN A 268 1.19 25.58 6.95
C GLN A 268 1.53 26.80 6.10
N SER A 269 0.73 27.14 5.09
CA SER A 269 0.86 28.40 4.33
C SER A 269 0.51 29.66 5.14
N SER A 270 -0.01 29.52 6.37
CA SER A 270 -0.29 30.67 7.23
C SER A 270 1.03 31.27 7.79
N PRO A 271 1.13 32.60 7.95
CA PRO A 271 2.34 33.23 8.49
C PRO A 271 2.79 32.61 9.82
N GLY A 272 4.04 32.17 9.89
CA GLY A 272 4.64 31.57 11.08
C GLY A 272 4.13 30.18 11.45
N ALA A 273 3.31 29.53 10.61
CA ALA A 273 2.71 28.22 10.87
C ALA A 273 3.55 27.03 10.37
N TRP A 274 4.46 27.28 9.41
CA TRP A 274 5.36 26.25 8.89
C TRP A 274 6.27 25.71 10.01
N LEU A 275 6.36 24.39 10.11
CA LEU A 275 7.14 23.72 11.15
C LEU A 275 8.64 23.75 10.87
N GLY A 276 9.04 23.76 9.59
CA GLY A 276 10.43 23.88 9.17
C GLY A 276 11.38 22.89 9.85
N GLY A 277 12.59 23.36 10.19
CA GLY A 277 13.66 22.58 10.83
C GLY A 277 13.40 22.11 12.27
N LYS A 278 12.14 22.14 12.74
CA LYS A 278 11.76 21.73 14.10
C LYS A 278 11.25 20.28 14.20
N LEU A 279 11.34 19.50 13.13
CA LEU A 279 10.95 18.08 13.16
C LEU A 279 11.75 17.27 14.18
N GLN A 280 13.05 17.54 14.35
CA GLN A 280 13.85 16.88 15.37
C GLN A 280 13.41 17.26 16.80
N LEU A 281 13.17 18.56 17.05
CA LEU A 281 12.63 19.02 18.33
C LEU A 281 11.31 18.31 18.66
N LEU A 282 10.41 18.23 17.67
CA LEU A 282 9.13 17.56 17.82
C LEU A 282 9.32 16.07 18.14
N HIS A 283 10.18 15.38 17.39
CA HIS A 283 10.47 13.97 17.57
C HIS A 283 11.05 13.65 18.95
N ASP A 284 12.05 14.41 19.40
CA ASP A 284 12.69 14.23 20.70
C ASP A 284 11.69 14.49 21.84
N THR A 285 10.81 15.48 21.67
CA THR A 285 9.75 15.80 22.62
C THR A 285 8.75 14.65 22.76
N VAL A 286 8.28 14.12 21.62
CA VAL A 286 7.35 12.99 21.58
C VAL A 286 7.99 11.74 22.18
N ARG A 287 9.22 11.40 21.79
CA ARG A 287 9.94 10.24 22.32
C ARG A 287 10.17 10.33 23.81
N LYS A 288 10.68 11.46 24.31
CA LYS A 288 10.88 11.65 25.76
C LYS A 288 9.59 11.47 26.56
N ALA A 289 8.45 11.85 25.99
CA ALA A 289 7.15 11.70 26.65
C ALA A 289 6.60 10.27 26.58
N CYS A 290 7.00 9.47 25.57
CA CYS A 290 6.28 8.26 25.19
C CYS A 290 7.09 6.97 25.12
N ASP A 291 8.42 7.00 25.05
CA ASP A 291 9.29 5.82 24.85
C ASP A 291 9.00 4.73 25.90
N ALA A 292 9.20 5.04 27.18
CA ALA A 292 9.07 4.08 28.27
C ALA A 292 7.64 3.52 28.52
N ILE A 293 6.60 4.00 27.83
CA ILE A 293 5.20 3.67 28.16
C ILE A 293 4.76 2.27 27.70
N ASP A 294 5.58 1.61 26.87
CA ASP A 294 5.44 0.18 26.55
C ASP A 294 6.28 -0.73 27.46
N GLY A 295 7.03 -0.14 28.41
CA GLY A 295 7.86 -0.84 29.38
C GLY A 295 9.33 -1.00 28.97
N ILE A 296 9.73 -0.46 27.82
CA ILE A 296 11.10 -0.49 27.31
C ILE A 296 11.53 0.95 26.95
N GLU A 297 12.75 1.33 27.29
CA GLU A 297 13.37 2.57 26.81
C GLU A 297 14.32 2.21 25.65
N ASP A 298 13.76 2.08 24.44
CA ASP A 298 14.49 1.68 23.24
C ASP A 298 14.40 2.70 22.12
N GLN A 299 13.93 3.91 22.45
CA GLN A 299 13.78 5.02 21.53
C GLN A 299 12.66 4.83 20.49
N ILE A 300 11.73 3.89 20.72
CA ILE A 300 10.60 3.57 19.84
C ILE A 300 9.29 3.82 20.57
N VAL A 301 8.35 4.50 19.91
CA VAL A 301 6.99 4.66 20.45
C VAL A 301 6.14 3.46 20.03
N SER A 302 6.24 2.33 20.73
CA SER A 302 5.47 1.12 20.36
C SER A 302 4.00 1.22 20.80
N ASN A 303 3.75 1.83 21.97
CA ASN A 303 2.39 2.08 22.47
C ASN A 303 1.86 3.47 22.03
N TYR A 304 1.80 3.68 20.72
CA TYR A 304 1.35 4.93 20.10
C TYR A 304 -0.05 5.39 20.53
N LYS A 305 -0.93 4.48 20.96
CA LYS A 305 -2.27 4.83 21.46
C LYS A 305 -2.22 5.55 22.80
N ALA A 306 -1.37 5.08 23.71
CA ALA A 306 -1.18 5.72 25.02
C ALA A 306 -0.32 6.99 24.93
N CYS A 307 0.51 7.10 23.88
CA CYS A 307 1.39 8.26 23.70
C CYS A 307 0.63 9.58 23.50
N ARG A 308 -0.51 9.57 22.81
CA ARG A 308 -1.22 10.78 22.39
C ARG A 308 -1.40 11.86 23.47
N PRO A 309 -2.04 11.60 24.62
CA PRO A 309 -2.21 12.64 25.65
C PRO A 309 -0.89 13.15 26.25
N LEU A 310 0.14 12.29 26.30
CA LEU A 310 1.47 12.63 26.82
C LEU A 310 2.21 13.53 25.82
N ALA A 311 2.21 13.16 24.55
CA ALA A 311 2.80 13.95 23.47
C ALA A 311 2.10 15.31 23.32
N GLU A 312 0.76 15.35 23.33
CA GLU A 312 0.01 16.62 23.27
C GLU A 312 0.41 17.58 24.40
N THR A 313 0.54 17.06 25.64
CA THR A 313 0.96 17.84 26.80
C THR A 313 2.41 18.31 26.67
N ALA A 314 3.32 17.42 26.26
CA ALA A 314 4.74 17.72 26.12
C ALA A 314 4.99 18.76 25.02
N ILE A 315 4.34 18.62 23.86
CA ILE A 315 4.43 19.59 22.75
C ILE A 315 3.91 20.97 23.18
N ALA A 316 2.77 21.02 23.87
CA ALA A 316 2.19 22.28 24.35
C ALA A 316 3.11 22.98 25.37
N SER A 317 3.88 22.23 26.15
CA SER A 317 4.85 22.79 27.10
C SER A 317 6.03 23.51 26.43
N LEU A 318 6.28 23.25 25.15
CA LEU A 318 7.31 23.90 24.35
C LEU A 318 6.80 25.15 23.62
N ARG A 319 5.73 25.78 24.08
CA ARG A 319 5.26 27.05 23.52
C ARG A 319 6.33 28.14 23.72
N CYS A 320 6.64 28.88 22.65
CA CYS A 320 7.52 30.05 22.72
C CYS A 320 6.91 31.14 23.63
N SER A 321 7.75 31.84 24.37
CA SER A 321 7.30 32.77 25.42
C SER A 321 6.44 33.91 24.85
N SER A 322 6.87 34.50 23.74
CA SER A 322 6.17 35.56 23.01
C SER A 322 4.96 35.07 22.21
N GLY A 323 4.81 33.75 22.02
CA GLY A 323 3.87 33.16 21.07
C GLY A 323 4.31 33.22 19.61
N ASN A 324 5.38 33.97 19.29
CA ASN A 324 6.00 33.99 17.96
C ASN A 324 7.09 32.93 17.83
N ASP A 325 7.58 32.72 16.61
CA ASP A 325 8.70 31.81 16.37
C ASP A 325 10.01 32.43 16.90
N GLU A 326 10.59 31.81 17.93
CA GLU A 326 11.86 32.23 18.57
C GLU A 326 13.04 31.33 18.17
N GLY A 327 12.89 30.53 17.11
CA GLY A 327 13.91 29.59 16.61
C GLY A 327 13.66 28.14 17.02
N ASN A 328 14.71 27.33 17.08
CA ASN A 328 14.61 25.86 17.05
C ASN A 328 14.36 25.19 18.41
N SER A 329 14.05 25.95 19.48
CA SER A 329 13.88 25.42 20.84
C SER A 329 12.43 25.40 21.34
N CYS A 330 11.49 26.00 20.60
CA CYS A 330 10.10 26.11 20.99
C CYS A 330 9.18 26.21 19.74
N PHE A 331 7.87 26.11 19.94
CA PHE A 331 6.86 26.27 18.91
C PHE A 331 6.06 27.57 19.10
N SER A 332 5.88 28.33 18.02
CA SER A 332 4.96 29.47 17.99
C SER A 332 3.51 29.01 18.17
N ASP A 333 2.60 29.94 18.46
CA ASP A 333 1.15 29.62 18.52
C ASP A 333 0.62 29.06 17.19
N ALA A 334 1.14 29.58 16.08
CA ALA A 334 0.80 29.12 14.74
C ALA A 334 1.35 27.71 14.46
N GLN A 335 2.59 27.40 14.87
CA GLN A 335 3.16 26.04 14.77
C GLN A 335 2.41 25.05 15.66
N LEU A 336 2.03 25.43 16.88
CA LEU A 336 1.20 24.60 17.76
C LEU A 336 -0.20 24.38 17.17
N ALA A 337 -0.77 25.35 16.46
CA ALA A 337 -2.02 25.16 15.72
C ALA A 337 -1.85 24.16 14.56
N THR A 338 -0.75 24.24 13.81
CA THR A 338 -0.38 23.25 12.79
C THR A 338 -0.29 21.85 13.37
N LEU A 339 0.45 21.66 14.46
CA LEU A 339 0.60 20.34 15.09
C LEU A 339 -0.75 19.78 15.59
N ARG A 340 -1.59 20.62 16.22
CA ARG A 340 -2.95 20.23 16.61
C ARG A 340 -3.79 19.79 15.42
N TRP A 341 -3.66 20.44 14.26
CA TRP A 341 -4.33 20.01 13.03
C TRP A 341 -3.78 18.68 12.48
N THR A 342 -2.46 18.55 12.39
CA THR A 342 -1.76 17.35 11.90
C THR A 342 -2.12 16.09 12.71
N TYR A 343 -2.18 16.18 14.04
CA TYR A 343 -2.52 15.04 14.90
C TYR A 343 -4.02 14.92 15.18
N GLY A 344 -4.77 16.02 15.13
CA GLY A 344 -6.22 16.05 15.37
C GLY A 344 -7.03 15.41 14.25
N GLY A 345 -6.52 15.42 13.03
CA GLY A 345 -7.25 15.01 11.84
C GLY A 345 -8.23 16.08 11.37
N GLN A 346 -9.06 15.71 10.40
CA GLN A 346 -10.01 16.62 9.76
C GLN A 346 -11.43 16.13 9.96
N ARG A 347 -12.34 17.02 10.35
CA ARG A 347 -13.78 16.79 10.30
C ARG A 347 -14.37 17.54 9.11
N TYR A 348 -15.13 16.85 8.29
CA TYR A 348 -15.79 17.43 7.14
C TYR A 348 -17.10 18.11 7.56
N PRO A 349 -17.48 19.23 6.93
CA PRO A 349 -18.80 19.85 7.13
C PRO A 349 -19.92 19.12 6.38
N PHE A 350 -19.59 18.03 5.69
CA PHE A 350 -20.50 17.16 4.93
C PHE A 350 -20.12 15.68 5.13
N THR A 351 -20.99 14.79 4.69
CA THR A 351 -20.75 13.34 4.73
C THR A 351 -20.23 12.88 3.36
N LEU A 352 -19.16 12.10 3.34
CA LEU A 352 -18.65 11.45 2.13
C LEU A 352 -19.60 10.34 1.67
N ALA A 353 -19.48 9.90 0.40
CA ALA A 353 -20.32 8.83 -0.17
C ALA A 353 -20.26 7.52 0.63
N ASN A 354 -19.14 7.26 1.32
CA ASN A 354 -18.95 6.10 2.20
C ASN A 354 -19.40 6.36 3.66
N GLN A 355 -20.25 7.37 3.89
CA GLN A 355 -20.82 7.75 5.19
C GLN A 355 -19.81 8.28 6.23
N LEU A 356 -18.56 8.52 5.84
CA LEU A 356 -17.59 9.13 6.74
C LEU A 356 -17.78 10.65 6.82
N GLN A 357 -17.54 11.19 8.02
CA GLN A 357 -17.53 12.64 8.28
C GLN A 357 -16.16 13.15 8.76
N SER A 358 -15.14 12.31 8.78
CA SER A 358 -13.81 12.69 9.25
C SER A 358 -12.71 11.83 8.65
N TYR A 359 -11.50 12.35 8.68
CA TYR A 359 -10.25 11.65 8.39
C TYR A 359 -9.31 11.76 9.60
N PRO A 360 -8.69 10.65 10.05
CA PRO A 360 -7.83 10.66 11.22
C PRO A 360 -6.54 11.46 10.97
N GLY A 361 -6.00 12.05 12.04
CA GLY A 361 -4.68 12.67 12.00
C GLY A 361 -3.55 11.64 11.99
N TYR A 362 -2.32 12.13 11.90
CA TYR A 362 -1.13 11.30 12.03
C TYR A 362 -1.04 10.71 13.45
N LEU A 363 -0.30 9.59 13.55
CA LEU A 363 0.12 9.03 14.82
C LEU A 363 1.48 9.62 15.22
N TYR A 364 1.79 9.53 16.51
CA TYR A 364 3.05 9.99 17.07
C TYR A 364 4.17 8.95 16.87
N GLY A 365 5.41 9.43 16.70
CA GLY A 365 6.62 8.61 16.73
C GLY A 365 7.43 8.56 15.42
N SER A 366 6.96 9.20 14.34
CA SER A 366 7.63 9.19 13.03
C SER A 366 8.09 10.57 12.53
N GLU A 367 8.17 11.55 13.42
CA GLU A 367 8.32 12.97 13.07
C GLU A 367 9.66 13.32 12.44
N ALA A 368 10.75 12.68 12.89
CA ALA A 368 12.09 12.85 12.32
C ALA A 368 12.61 11.56 11.67
N VAL A 369 11.72 10.62 11.33
CA VAL A 369 12.10 9.45 10.54
C VAL A 369 12.31 9.90 9.09
N ASP A 370 13.47 9.57 8.52
CA ASP A 370 13.83 9.94 7.15
C ASP A 370 12.72 9.57 6.15
N GLY A 371 12.28 10.55 5.36
CA GLY A 371 11.23 10.37 4.36
C GLY A 371 9.79 10.26 4.89
N ALA A 372 9.56 10.49 6.20
CA ALA A 372 8.23 10.54 6.81
C ALA A 372 7.65 11.97 6.79
N PHE A 373 7.64 12.68 7.93
CA PHE A 373 7.00 14.01 8.04
C PHE A 373 7.63 15.06 7.11
N GLU A 374 8.95 15.04 6.94
CA GLU A 374 9.64 15.94 6.01
C GLU A 374 9.06 15.84 4.59
N ARG A 375 8.82 14.61 4.12
CA ARG A 375 8.32 14.34 2.77
C ARG A 375 6.82 14.58 2.64
N TRP A 376 6.02 14.20 3.63
CA TRP A 376 4.56 14.10 3.50
C TRP A 376 3.77 15.16 4.27
N VAL A 377 4.41 15.87 5.19
CA VAL A 377 3.77 16.87 6.05
C VAL A 377 4.38 18.25 5.80
N THR A 378 5.68 18.45 6.03
CA THR A 378 6.26 19.80 6.09
C THR A 378 6.89 20.29 4.80
N GLY A 379 7.45 19.40 3.98
CA GLY A 379 8.38 19.76 2.92
C GLY A 379 9.71 20.32 3.45
N THR A 380 10.62 20.61 2.53
CA THR A 380 11.95 21.19 2.81
C THR A 380 11.99 22.71 2.72
N VAL A 381 10.95 23.32 2.13
CA VAL A 381 10.83 24.76 1.92
C VAL A 381 9.47 25.21 2.42
N ALA A 382 9.42 26.38 3.05
CA ALA A 382 8.16 26.98 3.48
C ALA A 382 7.19 27.08 2.28
N PRO A 383 5.94 26.61 2.43
CA PRO A 383 4.97 26.73 1.37
C PRO A 383 4.72 28.20 1.05
N GLY A 384 4.61 28.53 -0.23
CA GLY A 384 4.23 29.87 -0.66
C GLY A 384 2.87 30.26 -0.07
N THR A 385 2.62 31.57 0.04
CA THR A 385 1.28 32.06 0.35
C THR A 385 0.37 31.65 -0.81
N MET A 386 -0.58 30.74 -0.53
CA MET A 386 -1.47 30.23 -1.56
C MET A 386 -2.46 31.32 -1.96
N THR A 387 -2.12 32.11 -2.98
CA THR A 387 -3.12 32.88 -3.73
C THR A 387 -3.86 31.86 -4.59
N LEU A 388 -4.97 31.32 -4.09
CA LEU A 388 -5.81 30.40 -4.86
C LEU A 388 -6.12 31.05 -6.23
N PRO A 389 -5.81 30.39 -7.36
CA PRO A 389 -6.37 30.81 -8.63
C PRO A 389 -7.89 30.79 -8.47
N ARG A 390 -8.59 31.85 -8.88
CA ARG A 390 -10.05 31.83 -9.00
C ARG A 390 -10.42 30.84 -10.10
N PHE A 391 -10.56 29.56 -9.75
CA PHE A 391 -11.16 28.58 -10.63
C PHE A 391 -12.64 28.95 -10.80
N HIS A 392 -12.97 29.56 -11.92
CA HIS A 392 -14.36 29.67 -12.37
C HIS A 392 -14.80 28.25 -12.72
N VAL A 393 -15.42 27.55 -11.77
CA VAL A 393 -16.20 26.36 -12.07
C VAL A 393 -17.39 26.85 -12.90
N GLN A 394 -17.30 26.73 -14.23
CA GLN A 394 -18.50 26.73 -15.04
C GLN A 394 -19.27 25.45 -14.70
N GLN A 395 -20.21 25.56 -13.77
CA GLN A 395 -21.28 24.58 -13.63
C GLN A 395 -22.03 24.53 -14.98
N LYS A 396 -21.68 23.56 -15.83
CA LYS A 396 -22.65 23.07 -16.81
C LYS A 396 -23.68 22.27 -16.02
N VAL A 397 -24.76 22.96 -15.63
CA VAL A 397 -26.00 22.32 -15.20
C VAL A 397 -26.57 21.64 -16.45
N GLY A 398 -26.27 20.36 -16.63
CA GLY A 398 -26.97 19.50 -17.56
C GLY A 398 -28.32 19.15 -16.95
N ASN A 399 -29.39 19.74 -17.46
CA ASN A 399 -30.76 19.31 -17.14
C ASN A 399 -30.93 17.87 -17.64
N PHE A 400 -31.08 16.93 -16.72
CA PHE A 400 -31.72 15.64 -17.02
C PHE A 400 -33.22 15.90 -17.11
N SER A 401 -33.76 15.76 -18.33
CA SER A 401 -35.19 15.54 -18.60
C SER A 401 -35.35 14.11 -19.07
#